data_AF-T0WS31-F1
#
_entry.id   AF-T0WS31-F1
#
_cell.length_a   1.000
_cell.length_b   1.000
_cell.length_c   1.000
_cell.angle_alpha   90.00
_cell.angle_beta   90.00
_cell.angle_gamma   90.00
#
_symmetry.space_group_name_H-M   'P 1'
#
loop_
_entity.id
_entity.type
_entity.pdbx_description
1 polymer ?
#
loop_
_entity_poly.entity_id
_entity_poly.type
_entity_poly.pdbx_seq_one_letter_code
_entity_poly.pdbx_strand_id
1 'polypeptide(L)' 'MTYQTSTENKAIEIVNIKSLEGKVKESMESAGNKGAFGYIRGGAEDEWTMDENTSAFNKKQIMPRVLK' A
#
# COMPACT_ATOMS: atom_id res chain seq x y z
N MET A 1 19.79 16.73 -8.24
CA MET A 1 18.83 16.44 -7.14
C MET A 1 19.21 15.10 -6.55
N THR A 2 19.44 15.05 -5.24
CA THR A 2 19.79 13.81 -4.53
C THR A 2 18.50 13.19 -4.01
N TYR A 3 18.26 11.91 -4.32
CA TYR A 3 17.11 11.17 -3.82
C TYR A 3 17.21 11.00 -2.30
N GLN A 4 16.14 11.33 -1.57
CA GLN A 4 16.13 11.22 -0.10
C GLN A 4 15.46 9.92 0.33
N THR A 5 16.13 9.09 1.13
CA THR A 5 15.53 7.87 1.68
C THR A 5 15.08 8.09 3.12
N SER A 6 14.07 7.35 3.56
CA SER A 6 13.74 7.32 5.00
C SER A 6 14.91 6.73 5.79
N THR A 7 15.22 7.33 6.93
CA THR A 7 16.20 6.85 7.92
C THR A 7 15.52 6.49 9.25
N GLU A 8 14.19 6.51 9.28
CA GLU A 8 13.43 6.24 10.49
C GLU A 8 13.55 4.77 10.91
N ASN A 9 13.87 4.54 12.18
CA ASN A 9 13.86 3.21 12.79
C ASN A 9 12.99 3.28 14.05
N LYS A 10 11.71 2.99 13.87
CA LYS A 10 10.69 3.03 14.93
C LYS A 10 9.60 2.00 14.65
N ALA A 11 8.95 1.55 15.73
CA ALA A 11 7.71 0.79 15.58
C ALA A 11 6.62 1.69 14.98
N ILE A 12 5.75 1.10 14.17
CA ILE A 12 4.60 1.78 13.58
C ILE A 12 3.30 1.07 13.98
N GLU A 13 2.26 1.85 14.18
CA GLU A 13 0.93 1.33 14.41
C GLU A 13 0.26 0.96 13.08
N ILE A 14 -0.10 -0.32 12.95
CA ILE A 14 -0.71 -0.89 11.75
C ILE A 14 -2.11 -1.40 12.09
N VAL A 15 -3.12 -0.61 11.72
CA VAL A 15 -4.54 -1.02 11.82
C VAL A 15 -4.92 -1.90 10.62
N ASN A 16 -4.48 -1.52 9.43
CA ASN A 16 -4.59 -2.32 8.20
C ASN A 16 -3.50 -1.90 7.21
N ILE A 17 -3.15 -2.80 6.28
CA ILE A 17 -2.06 -2.58 5.32
C ILE A 17 -2.41 -1.50 4.30
N LYS A 18 -3.67 -1.43 3.83
CA LYS A 18 -4.13 -0.46 2.82
C LYS A 18 -3.90 1.00 3.26
N SER A 19 -4.16 1.29 4.53
CA SER A 19 -3.97 2.64 5.10
C SER A 19 -2.51 3.14 5.08
N LEU A 20 -1.54 2.23 4.95
CA LEU A 20 -0.12 2.60 4.94
C LEU A 20 0.28 3.32 3.64
N GLU A 21 -0.43 3.08 2.53
CA GLU A 21 -0.17 3.75 1.24
C GLU A 21 -0.25 5.28 1.38
N GLY A 22 -1.27 5.79 2.08
CA GLY A 22 -1.42 7.22 2.35
C GLY A 22 -0.29 7.78 3.22
N LYS A 23 0.09 7.06 4.28
CA LYS A 23 1.19 7.46 5.17
C LYS A 23 2.53 7.55 4.44
N VAL A 24 2.81 6.59 3.54
CA VAL A 24 4.03 6.58 2.72
C VAL A 24 4.00 7.72 1.70
N LYS A 25 2.84 7.97 1.06
CA LYS A 25 2.68 9.10 0.14
C LYS A 25 3.04 10.43 0.82
N GLU A 26 2.46 10.70 1.98
CA GLU A 26 2.72 11.93 2.76
C GLU A 26 4.20 12.06 3.14
N SER A 27 4.81 10.97 3.61
CA SER A 27 6.23 10.94 3.97
C SER A 27 7.15 11.18 2.77
N MET A 28 6.91 10.52 1.63
CA MET A 28 7.71 10.67 0.42
C MET A 28 7.54 12.03 -0.25
N GLU A 29 6.32 12.58 -0.24
CA GLU A 29 6.05 13.96 -0.71
C GLU A 29 6.78 14.99 0.16
N SER A 30 6.76 14.81 1.48
CA SER A 30 7.48 15.67 2.44
C SER A 30 9.01 15.60 2.25
N ALA A 31 9.54 14.44 1.86
CA ALA A 31 10.96 14.24 1.54
C ALA A 31 11.36 14.70 0.12
N GLY A 32 10.44 15.30 -0.64
CA GLY A 32 10.71 15.80 -2.00
C GLY A 32 10.76 14.72 -3.09
N ASN A 33 10.26 13.50 -2.82
CA ASN A 33 10.33 12.33 -3.71
C ASN A 33 8.99 11.96 -4.36
N LYS A 34 8.18 12.96 -4.73
CA LYS A 34 6.81 12.75 -5.25
C LYS A 34 6.75 11.72 -6.41
N GLY A 35 7.74 11.72 -7.31
CA GLY A 35 7.78 10.79 -8.45
C GLY A 35 8.08 9.33 -8.07
N ALA A 36 8.84 9.09 -6.99
CA ALA A 36 9.20 7.74 -6.58
C ALA A 36 8.05 7.00 -5.90
N PHE A 37 7.11 7.72 -5.29
CA PHE A 37 5.88 7.10 -4.78
C PHE A 37 5.10 6.42 -5.91
N GLY A 38 4.97 7.09 -7.08
CA GLY A 38 4.30 6.51 -8.25
C GLY A 38 4.99 5.26 -8.78
N TYR A 39 6.32 5.19 -8.70
CA TYR A 39 7.09 3.98 -9.07
C TYR A 39 6.79 2.78 -8.17
N ILE A 40 6.52 3.02 -6.88
CA ILE A 40 6.20 1.96 -5.91
C ILE A 40 4.74 1.54 -6.01
N ARG A 41 3.84 2.53 -6.12
CA ARG A 41 2.39 2.34 -6.05
C ARG A 41 1.78 1.93 -7.39
N GLY A 42 2.33 2.39 -8.50
CA GLY A 42 1.70 2.31 -9.82
C GLY A 42 1.56 0.89 -10.35
N GLY A 43 0.42 0.64 -11.00
CA GLY A 43 0.19 -0.54 -11.84
C GLY A 43 0.53 -0.29 -13.32
N ALA A 44 0.31 -1.31 -14.15
CA ALA A 44 0.43 -1.18 -15.60
C ALA A 44 -0.84 -0.56 -16.21
N GLU A 45 -0.66 0.19 -17.31
CA GLU A 45 -1.74 0.79 -18.10
C GLU A 45 -2.73 1.61 -17.27
N ASP A 46 -3.98 1.17 -17.17
CA ASP A 46 -5.07 1.82 -16.44
C ASP A 46 -5.26 1.26 -15.01
N GLU A 47 -4.34 0.42 -14.55
CA GLU A 47 -4.36 -0.26 -13.26
C GLU A 47 -5.52 -1.25 -13.07
N TRP A 48 -6.26 -1.63 -14.12
CA TRP A 48 -7.41 -2.55 -14.01
C TRP A 48 -7.05 -3.87 -13.32
N THR A 49 -5.93 -4.47 -13.70
CA THR A 49 -5.46 -5.74 -13.10
C THR A 49 -5.07 -5.55 -11.63
N MET A 50 -4.53 -4.38 -11.27
CA MET A 50 -4.17 -4.06 -9.88
C MET A 50 -5.43 -4.00 -8.99
N ASP A 51 -6.48 -3.36 -9.48
CA ASP A 51 -7.78 -3.31 -8.80
C ASP A 51 -8.42 -4.70 -8.68
N GLU A 52 -8.39 -5.48 -9.76
CA GLU A 52 -8.93 -6.85 -9.76
C GLU A 52 -8.19 -7.79 -8.81
N ASN A 53 -6.88 -7.64 -8.62
CA ASN A 53 -6.12 -8.43 -7.66
C ASN A 53 -6.68 -8.31 -6.23
N THR A 54 -7.16 -7.11 -5.86
CA THR A 54 -7.77 -6.88 -4.54
C THR A 54 -9.23 -7.29 -4.53
N SER A 55 -9.99 -6.95 -5.58
CA SER A 55 -11.43 -7.25 -5.66
C SER A 55 -11.70 -8.77 -5.67
N ALA A 56 -10.77 -9.56 -6.23
CA ALA A 56 -10.90 -11.01 -6.39
C ALA A 56 -11.03 -11.77 -5.06
N PHE A 57 -10.47 -11.26 -3.96
CA PHE A 57 -10.64 -11.89 -2.65
C PHE A 57 -12.10 -11.97 -2.20
N ASN A 58 -12.95 -11.06 -2.67
CA ASN A 58 -14.38 -11.05 -2.34
C ASN A 58 -15.17 -12.14 -3.10
N LYS A 59 -14.57 -12.79 -4.11
CA LYS A 59 -15.21 -13.85 -4.91
C LYS A 59 -15.34 -15.17 -4.15
N LYS A 60 -14.65 -15.34 -3.01
CA LYS A 60 -14.72 -16.52 -2.13
C LYS A 60 -14.82 -16.06 -0.67
N GLN A 61 -15.63 -16.77 0.11
CA GLN A 61 -15.90 -16.40 1.50
C GLN A 61 -15.39 -17.48 2.45
N ILE A 62 -14.87 -17.05 3.60
CA ILE A 62 -14.49 -17.95 4.69
C ILE A 62 -15.74 -18.23 5.50
N MET A 63 -16.13 -19.50 5.59
CA MET A 63 -17.24 -19.92 6.45
C MET A 63 -16.76 -20.17 7.88
N PRO A 64 -17.35 -19.51 8.89
CA PRO A 64 -17.08 -19.81 10.29
C PRO A 64 -17.42 -21.28 10.58
N ARG A 65 -16.55 -21.98 11.32
CA ARG A 65 -16.82 -23.33 11.82
C ARG A 65 -17.12 -23.27 13.31
N VAL A 66 -18.27 -23.84 13.70
CA VAL A 66 -18.74 -23.87 15.09
C VAL A 66 -18.59 -25.29 15.65
N LEU A 67 -18.31 -25.43 16.95
CA LEU A 67 -18.11 -26.70 17.68
C LEU A 67 -16.88 -27.51 17.24
N LYS A 68 -15.75 -26.82 17.04
CA LYS A 68 -14.48 -27.41 16.64
C LYS A 68 -13.62 -27.81 17.83
#